data_AF-I4YG16-F1
#
_entry.id   AF-I4YG16-F1
#
_cell.length_a   1.000
_cell.length_b   1.000
_cell.length_c   1.000
_cell.angle_alpha   90.00
_cell.angle_beta   90.00
_cell.angle_gamma   90.00
#
_symmetry.space_group_name_H-M   'P 1'
#
loop_
_entity.id
_entity.type
_entity.pdbx_description
1 polymer ?
#
loop_
_entity_poly.entity_id
_entity_poly.type
_entity_poly.pdbx_seq_one_letter_code
_entity_poly.pdbx_strand_id
1 'polypeptide(L)'
;MSNLPKLIAQVTFGASRAVGKAFVAMGRQAVANATYKPDLNEPIEQSNDKNAPQGNPSQKATKQLKMTLDEAHLILNVKREASLEEIKENYDHLFKVNSPPQPKVDPKAEAAPKKPQRKSHSNKLKTDTIPYSHYLQSKVVRAFERIQAEQSSRIEMEKHQDSIEAEQPEIEKKEGEVPKKEGDAPKKEEQTEKKD
;
A
#
# COMPACT_ATOMS: atom_id res chain seq x y z
N MET A 1 14.20 -18.16 58.74
CA MET A 1 14.90 -18.93 57.68
C MET A 1 14.22 -18.62 56.36
N SER A 2 14.89 -17.89 55.48
CA SER A 2 14.34 -17.43 54.20
C SER A 2 14.17 -18.61 53.23
N ASN A 3 12.96 -18.77 52.68
CA ASN A 3 12.60 -19.81 51.71
C ASN A 3 13.14 -19.46 50.30
N LEU A 4 14.45 -19.24 50.19
CA LEU A 4 15.13 -18.83 48.95
C LEU A 4 14.84 -19.76 47.75
N PRO A 5 14.77 -21.10 47.89
CA PRO A 5 14.45 -21.98 46.77
C PRO A 5 13.03 -21.79 46.21
N LYS A 6 12.05 -21.51 47.07
CA LYS A 6 10.64 -21.29 46.65
C LYS A 6 10.48 -19.96 45.93
N LEU A 7 11.21 -18.93 46.36
CA LEU A 7 11.20 -17.60 45.74
C LEU A 7 11.82 -17.64 44.33
N ILE A 8 12.96 -18.33 44.16
CA ILE A 8 13.59 -18.50 42.85
C ILE A 8 12.63 -19.21 41.89
N ALA A 9 12.05 -20.34 42.30
CA ALA A 9 11.10 -21.09 41.47
C ALA A 9 9.88 -20.24 41.04
N GLN A 10 9.37 -19.40 41.93
CA GLN A 10 8.23 -18.53 41.65
C GLN A 10 8.56 -17.41 40.65
N VAL A 11 9.74 -16.80 40.77
CA VAL A 11 10.21 -15.78 39.83
C VAL A 11 10.46 -16.37 38.45
N THR A 12 11.11 -17.53 38.35
CA THR A 12 11.37 -18.19 37.06
C THR A 12 10.07 -18.63 36.38
N PHE A 13 9.13 -19.21 37.13
CA PHE A 13 7.84 -19.64 36.58
C PHE A 13 6.95 -18.45 36.13
N GLY A 14 6.98 -17.35 36.88
CA GLY A 14 6.32 -16.11 36.50
C GLY A 14 6.91 -15.50 35.22
N ALA A 15 8.24 -15.46 35.11
CA ALA A 15 8.94 -14.92 33.95
C ALA A 15 8.66 -15.72 32.67
N SER A 16 8.69 -17.06 32.73
CA SER A 16 8.42 -17.91 31.57
C SER A 16 7.02 -17.72 30.97
N ARG A 17 6.01 -17.45 31.81
CA ARG A 17 4.63 -17.20 31.35
C ARG A 17 4.46 -15.85 30.65
N ALA A 18 5.18 -14.81 31.09
CA ALA A 18 5.13 -13.50 30.47
C ALA A 18 5.78 -13.52 29.06
N VAL A 19 6.94 -14.16 28.94
CA VAL A 19 7.66 -14.27 27.66
C VAL A 19 6.88 -15.12 26.65
N GLY A 20 6.29 -16.24 27.07
CA GLY A 20 5.51 -17.10 26.18
C GLY A 20 4.27 -16.41 25.59
N LYS A 21 3.54 -15.61 26.38
CA LYS A 21 2.34 -14.90 25.90
C LYS A 21 2.68 -13.80 24.88
N ALA A 22 3.77 -13.06 25.10
CA ALA A 22 4.23 -12.03 24.17
C ALA A 22 4.67 -12.65 22.82
N PHE A 23 5.41 -13.77 22.87
CA PHE A 23 5.86 -14.45 21.67
C PHE A 23 4.71 -15.04 20.84
N VAL A 24 3.65 -15.54 21.49
CA VAL A 24 2.45 -16.03 20.78
C VAL A 24 1.65 -14.89 20.16
N ALA A 25 1.49 -13.75 20.86
CA ALA A 25 0.80 -12.58 20.31
C ALA A 25 1.56 -11.97 19.12
N MET A 26 2.88 -11.81 19.28
CA MET A 26 3.77 -11.35 18.20
C MET A 26 3.81 -12.35 17.05
N GLY A 27 3.89 -13.65 17.35
CA GLY A 27 3.87 -14.72 16.35
C GLY A 27 2.56 -14.72 15.55
N ARG A 28 1.41 -14.52 16.20
CA ARG A 28 0.12 -14.36 15.51
C ARG A 28 0.08 -13.13 14.61
N GLN A 29 0.65 -12.01 15.04
CA GLN A 29 0.72 -10.78 14.24
C GLN A 29 1.68 -10.93 13.05
N ALA A 30 2.81 -11.60 13.25
CA ALA A 30 3.76 -11.93 12.18
C ALA A 30 3.14 -12.91 11.18
N VAL A 31 2.39 -13.91 11.63
CA VAL A 31 1.69 -14.85 10.74
C VAL A 31 0.58 -14.12 9.97
N ALA A 32 -0.23 -13.27 10.62
CA ALA A 32 -1.27 -12.50 9.93
C ALA A 32 -0.69 -11.59 8.84
N ASN A 33 0.45 -10.95 9.12
CA ASN A 33 1.16 -10.12 8.16
C ASN A 33 1.90 -10.94 7.08
N ALA A 34 2.37 -12.16 7.40
CA ALA A 34 3.05 -13.05 6.44
C ALA A 34 2.08 -13.84 5.56
N THR A 35 0.85 -14.08 6.03
CA THR A 35 -0.25 -14.62 5.20
C THR A 35 -0.78 -13.60 4.21
N TYR A 36 -0.31 -12.35 4.27
CA TYR A 36 -0.43 -11.40 3.17
C TYR A 36 0.40 -11.92 1.99
N LYS A 37 -0.22 -12.73 1.15
CA LYS A 37 0.30 -13.14 -0.15
C LYS A 37 -0.23 -12.13 -1.18
N PRO A 38 0.55 -11.15 -1.64
CA PRO A 38 0.27 -10.50 -2.90
C PRO A 38 0.57 -11.54 -3.98
N ASP A 39 -0.42 -12.36 -4.31
CA ASP A 39 -0.30 -13.32 -5.39
C ASP A 39 -0.10 -12.54 -6.70
N LEU A 40 1.03 -12.78 -7.38
CA LEU A 40 1.47 -12.00 -8.53
C LEU A 40 0.64 -12.28 -9.80
N ASN A 41 -0.23 -13.29 -9.77
CA ASN A 41 -1.09 -13.70 -10.89
C ASN A 41 -2.59 -13.82 -10.57
N GLU A 42 -3.01 -13.64 -9.32
CA GLU A 42 -4.43 -13.53 -8.98
C GLU A 42 -4.81 -12.04 -8.89
N PRO A 43 -6.07 -11.65 -9.19
CA PRO A 43 -6.56 -10.37 -8.73
C PRO A 43 -6.30 -10.30 -7.23
N ILE A 44 -5.67 -9.21 -6.75
CA ILE A 44 -5.53 -8.94 -5.32
C ILE A 44 -6.96 -8.88 -4.76
N GLU A 45 -7.49 -10.01 -4.30
CA GLU A 45 -8.72 -10.08 -3.53
C GLU A 45 -8.40 -9.40 -2.22
N GLN A 46 -8.75 -8.12 -2.23
CA GLN A 46 -8.80 -7.25 -1.09
C GLN A 46 -9.43 -8.02 0.05
N SER A 47 -8.80 -7.94 1.23
CA SER A 47 -9.55 -8.01 2.47
C SER A 47 -10.82 -7.18 2.27
N ASN A 48 -11.95 -7.88 2.24
CA ASN A 48 -13.27 -7.32 1.97
C ASN A 48 -13.75 -6.65 3.26
N ASP A 49 -12.95 -5.73 3.80
CA ASP A 49 -13.32 -4.87 4.91
C ASP A 49 -14.24 -3.80 4.33
N LYS A 50 -15.52 -4.17 4.18
CA LYS A 50 -16.62 -3.30 3.74
C LYS A 50 -16.88 -2.11 4.69
N ASN A 51 -15.98 -1.85 5.63
CA ASN A 51 -16.08 -0.82 6.67
C ASN A 51 -14.75 -0.06 6.93
N ALA A 52 -13.78 -0.08 6.00
CA ALA A 52 -12.60 0.78 6.15
C ALA A 52 -12.98 2.26 5.89
N PRO A 53 -12.89 3.16 6.89
CA PRO A 53 -13.21 4.57 6.73
C PRO A 53 -12.17 5.20 5.81
N GLN A 54 -12.61 5.93 4.77
CA GLN A 54 -11.79 6.83 3.93
C GLN A 54 -10.36 6.31 3.67
N GLY A 55 -10.24 5.31 2.79
CA GLY A 55 -8.98 4.63 2.51
C GLY A 55 -7.83 5.56 2.13
N ASN A 56 -6.68 5.37 2.79
CA ASN A 56 -5.40 6.03 2.53
C ASN A 56 -5.14 6.13 1.00
N PRO A 57 -4.70 7.29 0.47
CA PRO A 57 -4.42 7.46 -0.97
C PRO A 57 -3.47 6.40 -1.53
N SER A 58 -2.49 5.98 -0.73
CA SER A 58 -1.53 4.92 -1.05
C SER A 58 -2.24 3.56 -1.27
N GLN A 59 -3.31 3.27 -0.52
CA GLN A 59 -4.14 2.08 -0.72
C GLN A 59 -4.99 2.17 -1.98
N LYS A 60 -5.52 3.36 -2.32
CA LYS A 60 -6.27 3.58 -3.57
C LYS A 60 -5.36 3.36 -4.79
N ALA A 61 -4.16 3.94 -4.78
CA ALA A 61 -3.17 3.76 -5.83
C ALA A 61 -2.78 2.28 -6.00
N THR A 62 -2.56 1.57 -4.89
CA THR A 62 -2.24 0.12 -4.91
C THR A 62 -3.39 -0.71 -5.52
N LYS A 63 -4.64 -0.37 -5.22
CA LYS A 63 -5.83 -1.03 -5.82
C LYS A 63 -5.96 -0.76 -7.32
N GLN A 64 -5.66 0.47 -7.76
CA GLN A 64 -5.74 0.87 -9.16
C GLN A 64 -4.64 0.23 -10.01
N LEU A 65 -3.40 0.32 -9.55
CA LEU A 65 -2.21 -0.09 -10.30
C LEU A 65 -1.79 -1.55 -10.06
N LYS A 66 -2.39 -2.22 -9.06
CA LYS A 66 -2.08 -3.61 -8.70
C LYS A 66 -0.58 -3.82 -8.44
N MET A 67 0.02 -2.87 -7.74
CA MET A 67 1.40 -2.94 -7.27
C MET A 67 1.59 -2.10 -6.03
N THR A 68 2.44 -2.59 -5.14
CA THR A 68 2.82 -1.87 -3.93
C THR A 68 3.87 -0.79 -4.25
N LEU A 69 4.00 0.19 -3.35
CA LEU A 69 5.03 1.23 -3.49
C LEU A 69 6.44 0.61 -3.45
N ASP A 70 6.65 -0.39 -2.59
CA ASP A 70 7.95 -1.05 -2.43
C ASP A 70 8.34 -1.84 -3.70
N GLU A 71 7.37 -2.52 -4.32
CA GLU A 71 7.58 -3.15 -5.64
C GLU A 71 7.96 -2.14 -6.72
N ALA A 72 7.34 -0.96 -6.73
CA ALA A 72 7.64 0.06 -7.75
C ALA A 72 9.10 0.54 -7.66
N HIS A 73 9.61 0.74 -6.44
CA HIS A 73 11.01 1.08 -6.20
C HIS A 73 11.95 -0.04 -6.62
N LEU A 74 11.58 -1.29 -6.36
CA LEU A 74 12.38 -2.44 -6.77
C LEU A 74 12.40 -2.63 -8.30
N ILE A 75 11.26 -2.44 -8.98
CA ILE A 75 11.15 -2.53 -10.44
C ILE A 75 12.00 -1.47 -11.13
N LEU A 76 11.98 -0.23 -10.64
CA LEU A 76 12.77 0.86 -11.19
C LEU A 76 14.22 0.91 -10.64
N ASN A 77 14.58 0.01 -9.73
CA ASN A 77 15.88 -0.02 -9.06
C ASN A 77 16.29 1.36 -8.49
N VAL A 78 15.36 1.99 -7.77
CA VAL A 78 15.55 3.31 -7.14
C VAL A 78 15.29 3.23 -5.64
N LYS A 79 15.92 4.12 -4.88
CA LYS A 79 15.67 4.24 -3.43
C LYS A 79 14.35 4.97 -3.17
N ARG A 80 13.79 4.80 -1.96
CA ARG A 80 12.54 5.47 -1.56
C ARG A 80 12.62 7.00 -1.56
N GLU A 81 13.82 7.54 -1.44
CA GLU A 81 14.10 8.98 -1.41
C GLU A 81 14.73 9.49 -2.72
N ALA A 82 14.62 8.71 -3.81
CA ALA A 82 15.12 9.11 -5.11
C ALA A 82 14.40 10.37 -5.62
N SER A 83 15.15 11.23 -6.33
CA SER A 83 14.58 12.39 -7.00
C SER A 83 13.72 11.96 -8.18
N LEU A 84 12.77 12.81 -8.59
CA LEU A 84 11.92 12.54 -9.74
C LEU A 84 12.75 12.35 -11.04
N GLU A 85 13.91 12.99 -11.12
CA GLU A 85 14.86 12.86 -12.23
C GLU A 85 15.46 11.45 -12.30
N GLU A 86 16.00 10.94 -11.19
CA GLU A 86 16.57 9.57 -11.11
C GLU A 86 15.50 8.51 -11.45
N ILE A 87 14.28 8.69 -10.93
CA ILE A 87 13.15 7.81 -11.23
C ILE A 87 12.83 7.82 -12.73
N LYS A 88 12.82 9.00 -13.36
CA LYS A 88 12.53 9.16 -14.79
C LYS A 88 13.64 8.56 -15.66
N GLU A 89 14.91 8.76 -15.31
CA GLU A 89 16.04 8.19 -16.04
C GLU A 89 16.03 6.66 -16.03
N ASN A 90 15.82 6.06 -14.86
CA ASN A 90 15.71 4.61 -14.74
C ASN A 90 14.49 4.05 -15.47
N TYR A 91 13.36 4.76 -15.41
CA TYR A 91 12.17 4.44 -16.20
C TYR A 91 12.47 4.46 -17.70
N ASP A 92 13.04 5.55 -18.23
CA ASP A 92 13.34 5.72 -19.66
C ASP A 92 14.32 4.63 -20.14
N HIS A 93 15.32 4.29 -19.33
CA HIS A 93 16.27 3.22 -19.61
C HIS A 93 15.59 1.84 -19.66
N LEU A 94 14.87 1.45 -18.60
CA LEU A 94 14.18 0.16 -18.53
C LEU A 94 13.10 0.03 -19.61
N PHE A 95 12.37 1.11 -19.89
CA PHE A 95 11.35 1.11 -20.93
C PHE A 95 11.96 0.89 -22.31
N LYS A 96 13.09 1.54 -22.61
CA LYS A 96 13.81 1.38 -23.89
C LYS A 96 14.39 -0.02 -24.07
N VAL A 97 15.07 -0.56 -23.05
CA VAL A 97 15.68 -1.90 -23.09
C VAL A 97 14.60 -2.98 -23.28
N ASN A 98 13.42 -2.76 -22.70
CA ASN A 98 12.30 -3.70 -22.78
C ASN A 98 11.29 -3.35 -23.88
N SER A 99 11.54 -2.38 -24.76
CA SER A 99 10.65 -2.04 -25.87
C SER A 99 10.78 -3.04 -27.03
N PRO A 100 9.77 -3.17 -27.90
CA PRO A 100 9.87 -4.06 -29.05
C PRO A 100 11.07 -3.68 -29.92
N PRO A 101 11.77 -4.65 -30.53
CA PRO A 101 12.80 -4.34 -31.50
C PRO A 101 12.17 -3.53 -32.62
N GLN A 102 12.66 -2.30 -32.80
CA GLN A 102 12.17 -1.42 -33.84
C GLN A 102 12.33 -2.14 -35.18
N PRO A 103 11.26 -2.27 -36.00
CA PRO A 103 11.41 -2.87 -37.31
C PRO A 103 12.42 -2.02 -38.08
N LYS A 104 13.54 -2.64 -38.45
CA LYS A 104 14.48 -2.06 -39.42
C LYS A 104 13.70 -1.98 -40.72
N VAL A 105 13.05 -0.85 -40.96
CA VAL A 105 12.40 -0.55 -42.23
C VAL A 105 13.53 -0.37 -43.24
N ASP A 106 13.79 -1.42 -44.01
CA ASP A 106 14.51 -1.24 -45.27
C ASP A 106 13.67 -0.28 -46.12
N PRO A 107 14.21 0.87 -46.57
CA PRO A 107 13.46 1.91 -47.28
C PRO A 107 12.89 1.48 -48.66
N LYS A 108 12.88 0.18 -48.96
CA LYS A 108 12.44 -0.40 -50.23
C LYS A 108 11.17 -1.27 -50.14
N ALA A 109 10.59 -1.47 -48.95
CA ALA A 109 9.46 -2.40 -48.76
C ALA A 109 8.08 -1.72 -48.63
N GLU A 110 7.99 -0.40 -48.80
CA GLU A 110 6.75 0.37 -48.53
C GLU A 110 5.76 0.44 -49.69
N ALA A 111 5.97 -0.28 -50.80
CA ALA A 111 5.18 -0.12 -52.02
C ALA A 111 4.19 -1.26 -52.33
N ALA A 112 3.53 -1.88 -51.35
CA ALA A 112 2.40 -2.77 -51.65
C ALA A 112 1.30 -2.77 -50.56
N PRO A 113 0.05 -2.38 -50.89
CA PRO A 113 -1.06 -2.44 -49.94
C PRO A 113 -1.51 -3.89 -49.74
N LYS A 114 -1.29 -4.44 -48.54
CA LYS A 114 -1.82 -5.76 -48.17
C LYS A 114 -3.16 -5.62 -47.45
N LYS A 115 -4.22 -6.12 -48.09
CA LYS A 115 -5.59 -6.29 -47.57
C LYS A 115 -5.62 -7.06 -46.23
N PRO A 116 -6.68 -6.90 -45.40
CA PRO A 116 -6.75 -7.52 -44.07
C PRO A 116 -6.92 -9.04 -44.18
N GLN A 117 -5.82 -9.78 -44.14
CA GLN A 117 -5.84 -11.24 -43.98
C GLN A 117 -5.92 -11.57 -42.48
N ARG A 118 -6.98 -12.28 -42.10
CA ARG A 118 -7.14 -12.87 -40.75
C ARG A 118 -5.97 -13.84 -40.54
N LYS A 119 -5.04 -13.48 -39.65
CA LYS A 119 -3.85 -14.29 -39.36
C LYS A 119 -4.26 -15.50 -38.50
N SER A 120 -4.25 -16.69 -39.08
CA SER A 120 -4.15 -17.93 -38.30
C SER A 120 -2.79 -17.93 -37.60
N HIS A 121 -2.78 -18.22 -36.30
CA HIS A 121 -1.56 -18.26 -35.48
C HIS A 121 -0.75 -19.53 -35.78
N SER A 122 -0.02 -19.52 -36.89
CA SER A 122 1.08 -20.46 -37.13
C SER A 122 2.28 -19.70 -37.72
N ASN A 123 2.71 -18.64 -37.03
CA ASN A 123 3.96 -17.99 -37.36
C ASN A 123 5.13 -18.79 -36.79
N LYS A 124 5.92 -19.39 -37.69
CA LYS A 124 7.27 -19.88 -37.41
C LYS A 124 8.06 -18.80 -36.66
N LEU A 125 8.41 -19.09 -35.42
CA LEU A 125 9.20 -18.23 -34.55
C LEU A 125 10.63 -18.18 -35.09
N LYS A 126 11.05 -17.02 -35.61
CA LYS A 126 12.48 -16.75 -35.85
C LYS A 126 13.12 -16.62 -34.47
N THR A 127 14.08 -17.48 -34.16
CA THR A 127 14.57 -17.76 -32.80
C THR A 127 15.60 -16.76 -32.26
N ASP A 128 15.89 -15.67 -32.97
CA ASP A 128 17.02 -14.79 -32.63
C ASP A 128 16.61 -13.45 -32.02
N THR A 129 15.32 -13.22 -31.80
CA THR A 129 14.81 -12.02 -31.13
C THR A 129 14.36 -12.37 -29.72
N ILE A 130 14.96 -11.72 -28.72
CA ILE A 130 14.48 -11.75 -27.33
C ILE A 130 12.97 -11.48 -27.36
N PRO A 131 12.13 -12.38 -26.80
CA PRO A 131 10.69 -12.18 -26.82
C PRO A 131 10.37 -10.93 -26.01
N TYR A 132 10.06 -9.85 -26.72
CA TYR A 132 9.54 -8.64 -26.14
C TYR A 132 8.25 -8.97 -25.36
N SER A 133 8.21 -8.54 -24.09
CA SER A 133 7.06 -8.77 -23.21
C SER A 133 6.32 -7.47 -22.95
N HIS A 134 5.13 -7.34 -23.54
CA HIS A 134 4.19 -6.25 -23.22
C HIS A 134 3.92 -6.15 -21.72
N TYR A 135 3.84 -7.28 -21.03
CA TYR A 135 3.60 -7.31 -19.58
C TYR A 135 4.71 -6.62 -18.81
N LEU A 136 5.97 -6.89 -19.17
CA LEU A 136 7.12 -6.29 -18.51
C LEU A 136 7.17 -4.78 -18.71
N GLN A 137 6.88 -4.32 -19.93
CA GLN A 137 6.75 -2.89 -20.19
C GLN A 137 5.60 -2.25 -19.41
N SER A 138 4.43 -2.90 -19.36
CA SER A 138 3.31 -2.42 -18.55
C SER A 138 3.64 -2.39 -17.05
N LYS A 139 4.48 -3.30 -16.53
CA LYS A 139 4.96 -3.25 -15.14
C LYS A 139 5.87 -2.05 -14.90
N VAL A 140 6.78 -1.74 -15.80
CA VAL A 140 7.66 -0.55 -15.71
C VAL A 140 6.84 0.74 -15.72
N VAL A 141 5.83 0.84 -16.61
CA VAL A 141 4.93 2.02 -16.68
C VAL A 141 4.12 2.17 -15.39
N ARG A 142 3.49 1.10 -14.91
CA ARG A 142 2.72 1.15 -13.66
C ARG A 142 3.64 1.51 -12.48
N ALA A 143 4.88 1.02 -12.44
CA ALA A 143 5.82 1.35 -11.37
C ALA A 143 6.10 2.86 -11.32
N PHE A 144 6.31 3.46 -12.48
CA PHE A 144 6.51 4.91 -12.60
C PHE A 144 5.28 5.71 -12.17
N GLU A 145 4.09 5.32 -12.62
CA GLU A 145 2.81 5.93 -12.21
C GLU A 145 2.57 5.79 -10.69
N ARG A 146 2.97 4.65 -10.08
CA ARG A 146 2.78 4.41 -8.64
C ARG A 146 3.57 5.37 -7.78
N ILE A 147 4.83 5.60 -8.14
CA ILE A 147 5.73 6.50 -7.42
C ILE A 147 5.29 7.95 -7.63
N GLN A 148 4.88 8.32 -8.84
CA GLN A 148 4.31 9.65 -9.11
C GLN A 148 3.03 9.89 -8.29
N ALA A 149 2.14 8.92 -8.19
CA ALA A 149 0.93 9.05 -7.39
C ALA A 149 1.23 9.28 -5.90
N GLU A 150 2.27 8.63 -5.36
CA GLU A 150 2.69 8.83 -3.97
C GLU A 150 3.32 10.23 -3.77
N GLN A 151 4.16 10.68 -4.70
CA GLN A 151 4.77 12.02 -4.60
C GLN A 151 3.73 13.12 -4.73
N SER A 152 2.78 12.99 -5.67
CA SER A 152 1.65 13.91 -5.78
C SER A 152 0.80 13.92 -4.52
N SER A 153 0.50 12.75 -3.94
CA SER A 153 -0.24 12.65 -2.68
C SER A 153 0.54 13.29 -1.52
N ARG A 154 1.87 13.16 -1.49
CA ARG A 154 2.72 13.80 -0.48
C ARG A 154 2.69 15.32 -0.59
N ILE A 155 2.80 15.85 -1.81
CA ILE A 155 2.70 17.29 -2.08
C ILE A 155 1.32 17.84 -1.69
N GLU A 156 0.24 17.10 -1.97
CA GLU A 156 -1.11 17.48 -1.54
C GLU A 156 -1.25 17.50 -0.02
N MET A 157 -0.71 16.50 0.68
CA MET A 157 -0.69 16.46 2.15
C MET A 157 0.13 17.62 2.75
N GLU A 158 1.29 17.94 2.17
CA GLU A 158 2.12 19.08 2.60
C GLU A 158 1.38 20.42 2.43
N LYS A 159 0.74 20.64 1.28
CA LYS A 159 -0.07 21.86 1.04
C LYS A 159 -1.24 21.99 2.00
N HIS A 160 -1.92 20.89 2.32
CA HIS A 160 -3.00 20.90 3.29
C HIS A 160 -2.49 21.22 4.71
N GLN A 161 -1.30 20.74 5.08
CA GLN A 161 -0.68 21.06 6.36
C GLN A 161 -0.33 22.55 6.46
N ASP A 162 0.30 23.13 5.43
CA ASP A 162 0.67 24.55 5.40
C ASP A 162 -0.56 25.48 5.48
N SER A 163 -1.69 25.06 4.88
CA SER A 163 -2.94 25.82 4.95
C SER A 163 -3.61 25.78 6.34
N ILE A 164 -3.40 24.72 7.11
CA ILE A 164 -3.91 24.59 8.49
C ILE A 164 -3.04 25.40 9.46
N GLU A 165 -1.74 25.48 9.21
CA GLU A 165 -0.79 26.26 10.01
C GLU A 165 -0.94 27.79 9.81
N ALA A 166 -1.38 28.23 8.62
CA ALA A 166 -1.56 29.65 8.30
C ALA A 166 -2.86 30.28 8.85
N GLU A 167 -3.81 29.49 9.34
CA GLU A 167 -5.13 29.96 9.80
C GLU A 167 -5.24 30.10 11.34
N GLN A 168 -4.14 30.04 12.09
CA GLN A 168 -4.12 30.42 13.51
C GLN A 168 -3.28 31.68 13.75
N PRO A 169 -3.95 32.83 13.90
CA PRO A 169 -3.57 33.75 14.96
C PRO A 169 -4.74 34.07 15.90
N GLU A 170 -4.45 33.89 17.19
CA GLU A 170 -5.01 34.70 18.29
C GLU A 170 -6.49 34.48 18.69
N ILE A 171 -6.76 33.42 19.46
CA ILE A 171 -7.87 33.43 20.42
C ILE A 171 -7.31 33.04 21.79
N GLU A 172 -6.53 33.95 22.39
CA GLU A 172 -6.37 33.97 23.84
C GLU A 172 -7.07 35.23 24.37
N LYS A 173 -7.91 35.02 25.40
CA LYS A 173 -8.67 36.00 26.18
C LYS A 173 -10.02 36.40 25.59
N LYS A 174 -11.04 35.62 25.97
CA LYS A 174 -12.16 36.16 26.77
C LYS A 174 -12.87 35.04 27.51
N GLU A 175 -12.58 34.97 28.79
CA GLU A 175 -13.47 34.38 29.79
C GLU A 175 -14.82 35.10 29.72
N GLY A 176 -15.90 34.34 29.83
CA GLY A 176 -17.22 34.89 30.09
C GLY A 176 -18.34 34.11 29.44
N GLU A 177 -19.22 33.62 30.32
CA GLU A 177 -20.65 33.41 30.06
C GLU A 177 -21.09 32.02 29.60
N VAL A 178 -21.39 31.21 30.62
CA VAL A 178 -22.26 30.04 30.56
C VAL A 178 -23.70 30.47 30.22
N PRO A 179 -24.40 29.80 29.29
CA PRO A 179 -25.84 29.71 29.35
C PRO A 179 -26.30 28.26 29.62
N LYS A 180 -27.13 28.14 30.65
CA LYS A 180 -27.99 26.99 30.95
C LYS A 180 -29.06 26.80 29.86
N LYS A 181 -29.40 25.55 29.54
CA LYS A 181 -30.76 25.02 29.19
C LYS A 181 -30.63 23.50 28.97
N GLU A 182 -31.16 22.65 29.85
CA GLU A 182 -32.54 22.12 29.93
C GLU A 182 -32.85 20.98 28.92
N GLY A 183 -33.25 19.83 29.47
CA GLY A 183 -33.76 18.60 28.79
C GLY A 183 -32.66 17.70 28.24
N ASP A 184 -32.61 16.38 28.42
CA ASP A 184 -33.69 15.41 28.58
C ASP A 184 -33.15 14.14 29.29
N ALA A 185 -34.00 13.47 30.06
CA ALA A 185 -33.65 12.36 30.93
C ALA A 185 -33.63 11.00 30.20
N PRO A 186 -32.94 9.97 30.73
CA PRO A 186 -33.36 8.59 30.51
C PRO A 186 -33.80 7.89 31.81
N LYS A 187 -34.95 7.21 31.67
CA LYS A 187 -35.60 6.27 32.61
C LYS A 187 -34.64 5.32 33.32
N LYS A 188 -34.82 5.19 34.64
CA LYS A 188 -34.47 4.00 35.42
C LYS A 188 -35.66 3.04 35.40
N GLU A 189 -35.44 1.80 34.98
CA GLU A 189 -36.34 0.69 35.28
C GLU A 189 -35.86 0.00 36.55
N GLU A 190 -36.80 -0.15 37.47
CA GLU A 190 -36.71 -0.74 38.79
C GLU A 190 -37.19 -2.20 38.69
N GLN A 191 -36.37 -3.15 39.15
CA GLN A 191 -36.84 -4.50 39.49
C GLN A 191 -36.39 -4.80 40.92
N THR A 192 -37.34 -4.64 41.83
CA THR A 192 -37.39 -5.30 43.13
C THR A 192 -37.72 -6.79 42.92
N GLU A 193 -37.12 -7.67 43.71
CA GLU A 193 -37.81 -8.66 44.57
C GLU A 193 -36.82 -9.77 44.98
N LYS A 194 -36.30 -9.65 46.20
CA LYS A 194 -35.78 -10.79 46.97
C LYS A 194 -36.93 -11.26 47.85
N LYS A 195 -37.28 -12.54 47.72
CA LYS A 195 -38.14 -13.27 48.64
C LYS A 195 -37.29 -14.32 49.34
N ASP A 196 -37.61 -14.51 50.61
CA ASP A 196 -36.96 -15.40 51.59
C ASP A 196 -36.73 -16.85 51.13
#